data_AF-A0A834ZVX5-F1
#
_entry.id   AF-A0A834ZVX5-F1
#
_cell.length_a   1.000
_cell.length_b   1.000
_cell.length_c   1.000
_cell.angle_alpha   90.00
_cell.angle_beta   90.00
_cell.angle_gamma   90.00
#
_symmetry.space_group_name_H-M   'P 1'
#
loop_
_entity.id
_entity.type
_entity.pdbx_description
1 polymer ?
#
loop_
_entity_poly.entity_id
_entity_poly.type
_entity_poly.pdbx_seq_one_letter_code
_entity_poly.pdbx_strand_id
1 'polypeptide(L)'
;MLLQMYNLLHAMLRSGRDCEFYHRLVQFIDSYDPPLKGLHEDLNFVSPRIGEVLEAVGPIIFLSTDTKKLRNEGFLSPFHPRYPDILTNSAHPMRAQDLANVTSYREWVLFGYLVCPDELLRVTSIDIALVYLSHFFVYFFLFFDFQVALKENLVLTLFRDEYLLLHEDYQLYVLPRILESKKMAKSGRTKQKEADLEYSVAKQVEKMISEVHEQALISCDVIHRERRILLKQEIGRMVLFFTDQPSLLAPNIQMVFSALALAQCEVIWYFQHVGIASSKSKAVRLVPVDMDPNDPTIGFLLDGMERLCCLVRKYIADTLLAAFMDARPHVIGIKRLHAYL
;
A
#
# COMPACT_ATOMS: atom_id res chain seq x y z
N MET A 1 -8.10 -19.65 -26.55
CA MET A 1 -9.33 -19.80 -27.38
C MET A 1 -9.63 -18.56 -28.23
N LEU A 2 -9.90 -17.38 -27.65
CA LEU A 2 -10.27 -16.19 -28.44
C LEU A 2 -9.24 -15.81 -29.52
N LEU A 3 -7.95 -15.78 -29.17
CA LEU A 3 -6.89 -15.46 -30.12
C LEU A 3 -6.73 -16.51 -31.23
N GLN A 4 -6.81 -17.78 -30.88
CA GLN A 4 -6.76 -18.89 -31.83
C GLN A 4 -7.94 -18.81 -32.82
N MET A 5 -9.15 -18.53 -32.33
CA MET A 5 -10.34 -18.36 -33.16
C MET A 5 -10.23 -17.15 -34.08
N TYR A 6 -9.74 -16.02 -33.57
CA TYR A 6 -9.51 -14.83 -34.38
C TYR A 6 -8.48 -15.11 -35.49
N ASN A 7 -7.35 -15.75 -35.16
CA ASN A 7 -6.32 -16.06 -36.14
C ASN A 7 -6.81 -17.06 -37.20
N LEU A 8 -7.59 -18.07 -36.79
CA LEU A 8 -8.21 -19.02 -37.71
C LEU A 8 -9.12 -18.31 -38.71
N LEU A 9 -10.01 -17.44 -38.23
CA LEU A 9 -10.91 -16.65 -39.10
C LEU A 9 -10.12 -15.70 -40.00
N HIS A 10 -9.06 -15.08 -39.48
CA HIS A 10 -8.16 -14.22 -40.26
C HIS A 10 -7.50 -14.98 -41.39
N ALA A 11 -6.96 -16.17 -41.12
CA ALA A 11 -6.33 -17.05 -42.10
C ALA A 11 -7.33 -17.49 -43.18
N MET A 12 -8.57 -17.83 -42.80
CA MET A 12 -9.62 -18.17 -43.77
C MET A 12 -9.94 -17.00 -44.73
N LEU A 13 -9.92 -15.76 -44.24
CA LEU A 13 -10.19 -14.56 -45.05
C LEU A 13 -8.97 -14.05 -45.85
N ARG A 14 -7.74 -14.38 -45.42
CA ARG A 14 -6.49 -13.86 -45.99
C ARG A 14 -5.64 -14.93 -46.70
N SER A 15 -6.30 -15.95 -47.24
CA SER A 15 -5.69 -17.01 -48.06
C SER A 15 -4.66 -17.85 -47.28
N GLY A 16 -4.98 -18.21 -46.04
CA GLY A 16 -4.15 -19.07 -45.19
C GLY A 16 -3.01 -18.36 -44.48
N ARG A 17 -2.93 -17.02 -44.55
CA ARG A 17 -1.92 -16.25 -43.81
C ARG A 17 -2.38 -15.93 -42.40
N ASP A 18 -1.55 -16.29 -41.42
CA ASP A 18 -1.73 -15.90 -40.03
C ASP A 18 -1.64 -14.38 -39.88
N CYS A 19 -2.25 -13.88 -38.80
CA CYS A 19 -2.13 -12.49 -38.43
C CYS A 19 -0.68 -12.18 -38.00
N GLU A 20 -0.10 -11.09 -38.48
CA GLU A 20 1.34 -10.77 -38.33
C GLU A 20 1.85 -10.83 -36.88
N PHE A 21 1.02 -10.42 -35.93
CA PHE A 21 1.36 -10.37 -34.50
C PHE A 21 0.89 -11.58 -33.70
N TYR A 22 0.23 -12.57 -34.34
CA TYR A 22 -0.36 -13.71 -33.64
C TYR A 22 0.67 -14.50 -32.81
N HIS A 23 1.76 -14.94 -33.44
CA HIS A 23 2.78 -15.72 -32.74
C HIS A 23 3.43 -14.95 -31.59
N ARG A 24 3.68 -13.65 -31.77
CA ARG A 24 4.24 -12.79 -30.72
C ARG A 24 3.28 -12.63 -29.55
N LEU A 25 1.98 -12.53 -29.82
CA LEU A 25 0.95 -12.40 -28.78
C LEU A 25 0.74 -13.72 -28.02
N VAL A 26 0.79 -14.86 -28.72
CA VAL A 26 0.75 -16.18 -28.07
C VAL A 26 1.97 -16.37 -27.18
N GLN A 27 3.18 -16.08 -27.68
CA GLN A 27 4.40 -16.14 -26.88
C GLN A 27 4.33 -15.24 -25.64
N PHE A 28 3.78 -14.04 -25.77
CA PHE A 28 3.56 -13.14 -24.63
C PHE A 28 2.59 -13.74 -23.61
N ILE A 29 1.47 -14.33 -24.04
CA ILE A 29 0.54 -14.95 -23.09
C ILE A 29 1.17 -16.15 -22.40
N ASP A 30 1.86 -17.01 -23.14
CA ASP A 30 2.52 -18.19 -22.61
C ASP A 30 3.64 -17.84 -21.60
N SER A 31 4.35 -16.72 -21.81
CA SER A 31 5.40 -16.27 -20.88
C SER A 31 4.84 -15.68 -19.57
N TYR A 32 3.59 -15.21 -19.56
CA TYR A 32 2.93 -14.60 -18.42
C TYR A 32 1.71 -15.40 -17.94
N ASP A 33 1.69 -16.72 -18.16
CA ASP A 33 0.67 -17.61 -17.58
C ASP A 33 1.31 -18.67 -16.67
N PRO A 34 1.26 -18.51 -15.33
CA PRO A 34 0.62 -17.41 -14.58
C PRO A 34 1.45 -16.10 -14.59
N PRO A 35 0.82 -14.91 -14.45
CA PRO A 35 1.48 -13.61 -14.66
C PRO A 35 2.70 -13.36 -13.79
N LEU A 36 2.63 -13.75 -12.52
CA LEU A 36 3.70 -13.51 -11.55
C LEU A 36 5.00 -14.23 -11.91
N LYS A 37 4.92 -15.39 -12.57
CA LYS A 37 6.12 -16.13 -12.99
C LYS A 37 6.91 -15.36 -14.04
N GLY A 38 6.24 -14.88 -15.09
CA GLY A 38 6.86 -14.05 -16.12
C GLY A 38 7.38 -12.72 -15.55
N LEU A 39 6.62 -12.08 -14.66
CA LEU A 39 7.03 -10.84 -14.01
C LEU A 39 8.28 -11.00 -13.13
N HIS A 40 8.40 -12.12 -12.41
CA HIS A 40 9.60 -12.40 -11.61
C HIS A 40 10.86 -12.51 -12.47
N GLU A 41 10.75 -13.14 -13.64
CA GLU A 41 11.87 -13.32 -14.57
C GLU A 41 12.23 -11.97 -15.23
N ASP A 42 11.22 -11.23 -15.70
CA ASP A 42 11.42 -9.97 -16.42
C ASP A 42 11.87 -8.82 -15.51
N LEU A 43 11.41 -8.73 -14.26
CA LEU A 43 11.81 -7.66 -13.35
C LEU A 43 13.07 -7.98 -12.53
N ASN A 44 13.63 -9.18 -12.65
CA ASN A 44 14.81 -9.57 -11.88
C ASN A 44 15.98 -8.59 -12.01
N PHE A 45 16.20 -8.04 -13.21
CA PHE A 45 17.31 -7.10 -13.45
C PHE A 45 17.12 -5.72 -12.81
N VAL A 46 15.87 -5.30 -12.56
CA VAL A 46 15.55 -4.05 -11.83
C VAL A 46 15.23 -4.27 -10.36
N SER A 47 15.18 -5.54 -9.91
CA SER A 47 14.83 -5.93 -8.54
C SER A 47 15.55 -5.10 -7.47
N PRO A 48 16.89 -4.88 -7.53
CA PRO A 48 17.58 -4.08 -6.51
C PRO A 48 17.09 -2.64 -6.44
N ARG A 49 16.75 -2.04 -7.60
CA ARG A 49 16.24 -0.67 -7.66
C ARG A 49 14.81 -0.57 -7.13
N ILE A 50 14.00 -1.60 -7.34
CA ILE A 50 12.68 -1.72 -6.72
C ILE A 50 12.85 -1.80 -5.20
N GLY A 51 13.74 -2.67 -4.71
CA GLY A 51 14.05 -2.80 -3.28
C GLY A 51 14.43 -1.47 -2.61
N GLU A 52 15.30 -0.67 -3.24
CA GLU A 52 15.67 0.68 -2.76
C GLU A 52 14.48 1.63 -2.66
N VAL A 53 13.56 1.60 -3.63
CA VAL A 53 12.36 2.46 -3.63
C VAL A 53 11.39 2.03 -2.55
N LEU A 54 11.20 0.71 -2.34
CA LEU A 54 10.33 0.18 -1.29
C LEU A 54 10.87 0.53 0.10
N GLU A 55 12.19 0.48 0.29
CA GLU A 55 12.83 0.90 1.54
C GLU A 55 12.63 2.40 1.82
N ALA A 56 12.69 3.23 0.79
CA ALA A 56 12.51 4.68 0.93
C ALA A 56 11.11 5.08 1.40
N VAL A 57 10.07 4.30 1.08
CA VAL A 57 8.68 4.57 1.48
C VAL A 57 8.28 3.93 2.82
N GLY A 58 9.12 3.07 3.39
CA GLY A 58 8.85 2.40 4.67
C GLY A 58 8.49 3.35 5.83
N PRO A 59 9.28 4.42 6.09
CA PRO A 59 9.02 5.31 7.22
C PRO A 59 7.64 5.99 7.24
N ILE A 60 7.09 6.32 6.07
CA ILE A 60 5.75 6.94 5.97
C ILE A 60 4.64 5.90 6.17
N ILE A 61 4.83 4.66 5.68
CA ILE A 61 3.91 3.55 5.93
C ILE A 61 3.86 3.25 7.43
N PHE A 62 5.01 3.11 8.08
CA PHE A 62 5.11 2.90 9.52
C PHE A 62 4.37 3.98 10.33
N LEU A 63 4.53 5.26 9.93
CA LEU A 63 3.86 6.37 10.59
C LEU A 63 2.33 6.24 10.51
N SER A 64 1.80 5.78 9.37
CA SER A 64 0.36 5.65 9.14
C SER A 64 -0.31 4.51 9.92
N THR A 65 0.48 3.55 10.40
CA THR A 65 -0.03 2.37 11.09
C THR A 65 -0.41 2.65 12.53
N ASP A 66 0.36 3.49 13.23
CA ASP A 66 0.13 3.83 14.62
C ASP A 66 -0.87 4.99 14.74
N THR A 67 -2.15 4.64 14.91
CA THR A 67 -3.26 5.59 15.11
C THR A 67 -3.06 6.49 16.32
N LYS A 68 -2.39 6.02 17.38
CA LYS A 68 -2.07 6.82 18.57
C LYS A 68 -0.99 7.83 18.27
N LYS A 69 0.05 7.43 17.53
CA LYS A 69 1.13 8.33 17.09
C LYS A 69 0.59 9.40 16.14
N LEU A 70 -0.23 9.04 15.15
CA LEU A 70 -0.89 9.99 14.26
C LEU A 70 -1.69 11.04 15.04
N ARG A 71 -2.45 10.59 16.05
CA ARG A 71 -3.23 11.47 16.93
C ARG A 71 -2.34 12.40 17.78
N ASN A 72 -1.28 11.84 18.39
CA ASN A 72 -0.39 12.57 19.31
C ASN A 72 0.49 13.61 18.60
N GLU A 73 0.86 13.34 17.35
CA GLU A 73 1.60 14.27 16.50
C GLU A 73 0.68 15.34 15.88
N GLY A 74 -0.63 15.08 15.81
CA GLY A 74 -1.60 16.06 15.36
C GLY A 74 -1.56 16.37 13.87
N PHE A 75 -1.02 15.47 13.02
CA PHE A 75 -0.90 15.69 11.57
C PHE A 75 -2.22 15.97 10.86
N LEU A 76 -3.32 15.47 11.42
CA LEU A 76 -4.68 15.63 10.90
C LEU A 76 -5.54 16.51 11.81
N SER A 77 -4.97 17.15 12.84
CA SER A 77 -5.76 17.95 13.77
C SER A 77 -5.65 19.43 13.42
N PRO A 78 -6.77 20.14 13.17
CA PRO A 78 -6.75 21.59 12.97
C PRO A 78 -6.30 22.36 14.22
N PHE A 79 -6.41 21.74 15.41
CA PHE A 79 -5.90 22.26 16.68
C PHE A 79 -4.69 21.44 17.10
N HIS A 80 -3.51 22.05 17.23
CA HIS A 80 -2.35 21.30 17.71
C HIS A 80 -2.59 20.85 19.16
N PRO A 81 -2.55 19.54 19.50
CA PRO A 81 -2.91 19.04 20.84
C PRO A 81 -2.08 19.66 21.97
N ARG A 82 -0.86 20.15 21.67
CA ARG A 82 0.05 20.79 22.63
C ARG A 82 0.09 22.32 22.55
N TYR A 83 -0.41 22.91 21.48
CA TYR A 83 -0.29 24.36 21.21
C TYR A 83 -1.58 24.89 20.55
N PRO A 84 -2.69 24.97 21.30
CA PRO A 84 -3.99 25.37 20.76
C PRO A 84 -4.00 26.80 20.20
N ASP A 85 -3.08 27.66 20.63
CA ASP A 85 -2.96 29.05 20.19
C ASP A 85 -2.30 29.19 18.80
N ILE A 86 -1.70 28.11 18.29
CA ILE A 86 -1.06 28.08 16.97
C ILE A 86 -2.07 27.51 15.96
N LEU A 87 -2.78 28.42 15.27
CA LEU A 87 -3.81 28.09 14.26
C LEU A 87 -3.23 27.90 12.84
N THR A 88 -1.94 28.20 12.66
CA THR A 88 -1.22 28.12 11.38
C THR A 88 0.08 27.34 11.57
N ASN A 89 0.35 26.35 10.72
CA ASN A 89 1.41 25.31 10.85
C ASN A 89 1.06 24.14 11.79
N SER A 90 -0.16 23.60 11.71
CA SER A 90 -0.47 22.30 12.31
C SER A 90 0.32 21.20 11.60
N ALA A 91 1.49 20.87 12.15
CA ALA A 91 2.44 19.85 11.72
C ALA A 91 3.05 20.05 10.30
N HIS A 92 4.29 19.60 10.14
CA HIS A 92 5.14 19.83 8.97
C HIS A 92 4.38 19.55 7.64
N PRO A 93 4.11 20.55 6.78
CA PRO A 93 3.23 20.37 5.61
C PRO A 93 3.73 19.30 4.64
N MET A 94 5.05 19.08 4.58
CA MET A 94 5.66 17.95 3.86
C MET A 94 5.20 16.58 4.37
N ARG A 95 5.13 16.37 5.70
CA ARG A 95 4.71 15.08 6.27
C ARG A 95 3.22 14.82 6.08
N ALA A 96 2.39 15.88 6.11
CA ALA A 96 0.99 15.76 5.74
C ALA A 96 0.87 15.34 4.27
N GLN A 97 1.54 16.03 3.35
CA GLN A 97 1.54 15.68 1.93
C GLN A 97 1.95 14.22 1.67
N ASP A 98 2.92 13.68 2.40
CA ASP A 98 3.33 12.28 2.27
C ASP A 98 2.23 11.30 2.71
N LEU A 99 1.44 11.64 3.72
CA LEU A 99 0.30 10.82 4.19
C LEU A 99 -0.79 10.70 3.13
N ALA A 100 -0.95 11.68 2.24
CA ALA A 100 -1.92 11.61 1.15
C ALA A 100 -1.61 10.48 0.14
N ASN A 101 -0.34 10.06 0.04
CA ASN A 101 0.12 9.01 -0.87
C ASN A 101 0.34 7.65 -0.19
N VAL A 102 0.08 7.54 1.12
CA VAL A 102 0.44 6.34 1.89
C VAL A 102 -0.26 5.07 1.40
N THR A 103 -1.46 5.22 0.83
CA THR A 103 -2.22 4.12 0.23
C THR A 103 -1.49 3.52 -0.97
N SER A 104 -1.03 4.37 -1.89
CA SER A 104 -0.22 3.96 -3.03
C SER A 104 1.10 3.35 -2.60
N TYR A 105 1.74 3.90 -1.56
CA TYR A 105 2.98 3.31 -1.03
C TYR A 105 2.77 1.92 -0.43
N ARG A 106 1.65 1.68 0.26
CA ARG A 106 1.28 0.33 0.73
C ARG A 106 1.09 -0.63 -0.44
N GLU A 107 0.36 -0.23 -1.47
CA GLU A 107 0.19 -1.04 -2.68
C GLU A 107 1.53 -1.33 -3.37
N TRP A 108 2.44 -0.35 -3.44
CA TRP A 108 3.77 -0.54 -4.02
C TRP A 108 4.59 -1.57 -3.24
N VAL A 109 4.51 -1.55 -1.90
CA VAL A 109 5.18 -2.54 -1.06
C VAL A 109 4.59 -3.94 -1.27
N LEU A 110 3.26 -4.05 -1.33
CA LEU A 110 2.58 -5.34 -1.57
C LEU A 110 2.89 -5.89 -2.97
N PHE A 111 2.67 -5.12 -4.04
CA PHE A 111 3.03 -5.59 -5.39
C PHE A 111 4.54 -5.78 -5.57
N GLY A 112 5.34 -4.88 -5.01
CA GLY A 112 6.79 -4.88 -5.15
C GLY A 112 7.43 -6.14 -4.58
N TYR A 113 7.06 -6.56 -3.37
CA TYR A 113 7.56 -7.81 -2.80
C TYR A 113 6.87 -9.07 -3.35
N LEU A 114 5.67 -8.93 -3.92
CA LEU A 114 5.02 -10.03 -4.64
C LEU A 114 5.76 -10.35 -5.94
N VAL A 115 6.29 -9.33 -6.64
CA VAL A 115 7.01 -9.50 -7.91
C VAL A 115 8.53 -9.65 -7.73
N CYS A 116 9.11 -9.04 -6.70
CA CYS A 116 10.54 -9.13 -6.39
C CYS A 116 10.74 -9.75 -5.00
N PRO A 117 10.47 -11.07 -4.85
CA PRO A 117 10.51 -11.74 -3.56
C PRO A 117 11.92 -11.83 -2.97
N ASP A 118 12.96 -11.84 -3.80
CA ASP A 118 14.35 -11.88 -3.36
C ASP A 118 14.76 -10.62 -2.57
N GLU A 119 14.07 -9.49 -2.80
CA GLU A 119 14.28 -8.26 -2.03
C GLU A 119 13.85 -8.39 -0.57
N LEU A 120 12.98 -9.35 -0.22
CA LEU A 120 12.67 -9.68 1.19
C LEU A 120 13.87 -10.29 1.93
N LEU A 121 14.82 -10.85 1.18
CA LEU A 121 16.04 -11.45 1.71
C LEU A 121 17.23 -10.50 1.63
N ARG A 122 17.07 -9.34 1.00
CA ARG A 122 18.16 -8.40 0.79
C ARG A 122 18.68 -7.89 2.13
N VAL A 123 19.92 -8.27 2.42
CA VAL A 123 20.75 -7.68 3.48
C VAL A 123 21.55 -6.56 2.82
N THR A 124 21.19 -5.31 3.05
CA THR A 124 21.99 -4.17 2.58
C THR A 124 23.41 -4.28 3.13
N SER A 125 24.41 -4.34 2.25
CA SER A 125 25.85 -4.48 2.58
C SER A 125 26.48 -3.23 3.21
N ILE A 126 25.66 -2.37 3.82
CA ILE A 126 26.13 -1.25 4.62
C ILE A 126 26.22 -1.76 6.06
N ASP A 127 27.47 -1.99 6.49
CA ASP A 127 27.97 -2.15 7.86
C ASP A 127 28.05 -3.56 8.49
N ILE A 128 29.05 -4.31 8.02
CA ILE A 128 29.67 -5.46 8.72
C ILE A 128 30.57 -5.00 9.90
N ALA A 129 30.66 -3.69 10.21
CA ALA A 129 31.60 -3.14 11.20
C ALA A 129 30.99 -2.61 12.52
N LEU A 130 29.65 -2.44 12.63
CA LEU A 130 29.01 -1.86 13.83
C LEU A 130 28.08 -2.85 14.53
N VAL A 131 28.67 -3.99 14.84
CA VAL A 131 28.08 -5.05 15.65
C VAL A 131 27.95 -4.55 17.11
N TYR A 132 26.73 -4.61 17.67
CA TYR A 132 26.38 -4.75 19.11
C TYR A 132 25.52 -3.72 19.86
N LEU A 133 25.15 -2.52 19.37
CA LEU A 133 24.35 -1.62 20.26
C LEU A 133 23.27 -0.70 19.66
N SER A 134 23.10 -0.62 18.33
CA SER A 134 22.17 0.36 17.74
C SER A 134 21.46 -0.10 16.46
N HIS A 135 21.39 -1.40 16.19
CA HIS A 135 20.85 -1.94 14.92
C HIS A 135 19.59 -2.82 15.07
N PHE A 136 18.73 -2.51 16.05
CA PHE A 136 17.36 -3.03 16.09
C PHE A 136 16.42 -2.25 15.17
N PHE A 137 16.83 -1.10 14.61
CA PHE A 137 15.92 -0.19 13.91
C PHE A 137 15.76 -0.47 12.40
N VAL A 138 16.81 -0.73 11.61
CA VAL A 138 16.66 -0.78 10.14
C VAL A 138 16.03 -2.11 9.65
N TYR A 139 16.43 -3.25 10.23
CA TYR A 139 15.81 -4.55 9.94
C TYR A 139 14.41 -4.68 10.53
N PHE A 140 14.13 -3.95 11.62
CA PHE A 140 12.77 -3.82 12.13
C PHE A 140 11.92 -3.05 11.12
N PHE A 141 12.39 -1.95 10.52
CA PHE A 141 11.56 -1.19 9.57
C PHE A 141 11.14 -2.00 8.32
N LEU A 142 12.06 -2.62 7.56
CA LEU A 142 11.68 -3.40 6.36
C LEU A 142 10.81 -4.64 6.66
N PHE A 143 11.14 -5.37 7.72
CA PHE A 143 10.39 -6.56 8.13
C PHE A 143 9.04 -6.21 8.77
N PHE A 144 8.97 -5.10 9.52
CA PHE A 144 7.76 -4.63 10.17
C PHE A 144 6.82 -3.96 9.17
N ASP A 145 7.30 -3.20 8.18
CA ASP A 145 6.46 -2.55 7.16
C ASP A 145 5.72 -3.57 6.29
N PHE A 146 6.43 -4.63 5.87
CA PHE A 146 5.83 -5.75 5.14
C PHE A 146 4.84 -6.56 5.99
N GLN A 147 5.22 -6.88 7.24
CA GLN A 147 4.34 -7.59 8.17
C GLN A 147 3.09 -6.77 8.52
N VAL A 148 3.23 -5.45 8.67
CA VAL A 148 2.14 -4.52 8.95
C VAL A 148 1.21 -4.42 7.75
N ALA A 149 1.74 -4.21 6.55
CA ALA A 149 0.93 -4.13 5.33
C ALA A 149 0.13 -5.43 5.08
N LEU A 150 0.74 -6.59 5.33
CA LEU A 150 0.08 -7.88 5.24
C LEU A 150 -0.94 -8.15 6.37
N LYS A 151 -0.73 -7.61 7.58
CA LYS A 151 -1.71 -7.75 8.68
C LYS A 151 -2.99 -6.97 8.44
N GLU A 152 -2.89 -5.88 7.69
CA GLU A 152 -3.99 -4.94 7.48
C GLU A 152 -4.85 -5.29 6.26
N ASN A 153 -4.28 -5.98 5.27
CA ASN A 153 -4.96 -6.26 4.02
C ASN A 153 -5.07 -7.77 3.80
N LEU A 154 -6.28 -8.23 3.48
CA LEU A 154 -6.49 -9.61 3.02
C LEU A 154 -6.52 -9.67 1.49
N VAL A 155 -6.81 -8.53 0.87
CA VAL A 155 -7.07 -8.40 -0.55
C VAL A 155 -6.28 -7.24 -1.15
N LEU A 156 -5.83 -7.42 -2.39
CA LEU A 156 -5.16 -6.40 -3.18
C LEU A 156 -5.97 -6.10 -4.44
N THR A 157 -6.35 -4.84 -4.60
CA THR A 157 -7.19 -4.41 -5.73
C THR A 157 -6.36 -4.34 -7.00
N LEU A 158 -6.80 -5.03 -8.06
CA LEU A 158 -6.21 -4.89 -9.39
C LEU A 158 -6.87 -3.74 -10.15
N PHE A 159 -8.18 -3.85 -10.31
CA PHE A 159 -8.96 -2.87 -11.03
C PHE A 159 -10.43 -2.96 -10.61
N ARG A 160 -10.92 -1.87 -9.98
CA ARG A 160 -12.30 -1.77 -9.48
C ARG A 160 -12.62 -2.88 -8.47
N ASP A 161 -13.46 -3.83 -8.85
CA ASP A 161 -13.94 -4.98 -8.10
C ASP A 161 -13.10 -6.24 -8.35
N GLU A 162 -12.16 -6.21 -9.30
CA GLU A 162 -11.21 -7.30 -9.50
C GLU A 162 -10.08 -7.20 -8.50
N TYR A 163 -9.81 -8.30 -7.82
CA TYR A 163 -8.85 -8.35 -6.71
C TYR A 163 -8.12 -9.68 -6.59
N LEU A 164 -6.98 -9.65 -5.90
CA LEU A 164 -6.17 -10.81 -5.55
C LEU A 164 -6.32 -11.14 -4.06
N LEU A 165 -6.33 -12.43 -3.73
CA LEU A 165 -6.25 -12.92 -2.37
C LEU A 165 -4.79 -12.89 -1.92
N LEU A 166 -4.43 -11.80 -1.23
CA LEU A 166 -3.04 -11.42 -0.97
C LEU A 166 -2.24 -12.56 -0.37
N HIS A 167 -2.71 -13.14 0.73
CA HIS A 167 -1.97 -14.18 1.44
C HIS A 167 -1.86 -15.50 0.65
N GLU A 168 -2.84 -15.83 -0.19
CA GLU A 168 -2.79 -17.04 -1.02
C GLU A 168 -1.72 -16.90 -2.10
N ASP A 169 -1.64 -15.74 -2.75
CA ASP A 169 -0.60 -15.45 -3.75
C ASP A 169 0.81 -15.40 -3.13
N TYR A 170 0.96 -14.83 -1.93
CA TYR A 170 2.25 -14.89 -1.21
C TYR A 170 2.67 -16.32 -0.86
N GLN A 171 1.72 -17.19 -0.50
CA GLN A 171 2.01 -18.59 -0.25
C GLN A 171 2.33 -19.36 -1.52
N LEU A 172 1.70 -19.02 -2.64
CA LEU A 172 1.86 -19.71 -3.91
C LEU A 172 3.13 -19.29 -4.67
N TYR A 173 3.45 -17.99 -4.68
CA TYR A 173 4.50 -17.44 -5.56
C TYR A 173 5.76 -16.97 -4.81
N VAL A 174 5.64 -16.49 -3.57
CA VAL A 174 6.78 -15.95 -2.81
C VAL A 174 7.41 -17.01 -1.91
N LEU A 175 6.60 -17.72 -1.12
CA LEU A 175 7.07 -18.71 -0.16
C LEU A 175 7.98 -19.79 -0.78
N PRO A 176 7.69 -20.37 -1.97
CA PRO A 176 8.58 -21.35 -2.59
C PRO A 176 9.97 -20.81 -2.87
N ARG A 177 10.10 -19.55 -3.33
CA ARG A 177 11.40 -18.90 -3.57
C ARG A 177 12.19 -18.69 -2.28
N ILE A 178 11.52 -18.21 -1.22
CA ILE A 178 12.16 -18.05 0.10
C ILE A 178 12.69 -19.40 0.62
N LEU A 179 11.94 -20.48 0.42
CA LEU A 179 12.35 -21.84 0.82
C LEU A 179 13.55 -22.35 0.00
N GLU A 180 13.64 -22.01 -1.28
CA GLU A 180 14.79 -22.32 -2.14
C GLU A 180 16.05 -21.58 -1.65
N SER A 181 15.97 -20.27 -1.43
CA SER A 181 17.09 -19.47 -0.90
C SER A 181 17.55 -19.96 0.47
N LYS A 182 16.61 -20.32 1.37
CA LYS A 182 16.93 -20.94 2.67
C LYS A 182 17.71 -22.26 2.51
N LYS A 183 17.34 -23.12 1.55
CA LYS A 183 18.03 -24.39 1.28
C LYS A 183 19.43 -24.13 0.72
N MET A 184 19.58 -23.16 -0.17
CA MET A 184 20.87 -22.75 -0.74
C MET A 184 21.81 -22.22 0.35
N ALA A 185 21.33 -21.31 1.20
CA ALA A 185 22.10 -20.76 2.32
C ALA A 185 22.58 -21.86 3.30
N LYS A 186 21.73 -22.85 3.61
CA LYS A 186 22.09 -24.01 4.45
C LYS A 186 23.20 -24.87 3.84
N SER A 187 23.36 -24.89 2.52
CA SER A 187 24.35 -25.69 1.80
C SER A 187 25.70 -24.98 1.59
N GLY A 188 25.80 -23.69 1.92
CA GLY A 188 26.96 -22.84 1.63
C GLY A 188 28.25 -23.30 2.32
N ARG A 189 29.26 -23.67 1.52
CA ARG A 189 30.58 -24.16 1.98
C ARG A 189 31.70 -23.10 1.99
N THR A 190 31.47 -21.88 1.49
CA THR A 190 32.58 -20.96 1.14
C THR A 190 32.56 -19.60 1.84
N LYS A 191 31.45 -19.17 2.45
CA LYS A 191 31.32 -17.90 3.20
C LYS A 191 30.36 -18.02 4.40
N GLN A 192 30.81 -18.72 5.44
CA GLN A 192 30.00 -19.14 6.60
C GLN A 192 29.11 -18.01 7.19
N LYS A 193 29.68 -16.82 7.47
CA LYS A 193 28.95 -15.73 8.13
C LYS A 193 27.83 -15.10 7.29
N GLU A 194 28.03 -14.93 5.98
CA GLU A 194 27.01 -14.39 5.07
C GLU A 194 25.87 -15.40 4.91
N ALA A 195 26.21 -16.68 4.73
CA ALA A 195 25.25 -17.77 4.59
C ALA A 195 24.41 -17.99 5.87
N ASP A 196 25.01 -17.85 7.06
CA ASP A 196 24.30 -17.97 8.34
C ASP A 196 23.26 -16.84 8.52
N LEU A 197 23.61 -15.61 8.12
CA LEU A 197 22.70 -14.46 8.17
C LEU A 197 21.55 -14.63 7.19
N GLU A 198 21.84 -14.96 5.93
CA GLU A 198 20.83 -15.20 4.89
C GLU A 198 19.85 -16.32 5.30
N TYR A 199 20.37 -17.41 5.88
CA TYR A 199 19.55 -18.49 6.42
C TYR A 199 18.63 -18.01 7.54
N SER A 200 19.14 -17.17 8.46
CA SER A 200 18.36 -16.61 9.57
C SER A 200 17.22 -15.71 9.06
N VAL A 201 17.52 -14.83 8.09
CA VAL A 201 16.51 -13.94 7.46
C VAL A 201 15.46 -14.77 6.74
N ALA A 202 15.86 -15.70 5.88
CA ALA A 202 14.92 -16.54 5.13
C ALA A 202 14.00 -17.36 6.05
N LYS A 203 14.54 -17.89 7.16
CA LYS A 203 13.75 -18.59 8.18
C LYS A 203 12.71 -17.67 8.85
N GLN A 204 13.07 -16.41 9.10
CA GLN A 204 12.17 -15.43 9.71
C GLN A 204 11.06 -14.99 8.74
N VAL A 205 11.39 -14.79 7.46
CA VAL A 205 10.43 -14.46 6.40
C VAL A 205 9.44 -15.60 6.17
N GLU A 206 9.93 -16.84 6.07
CA GLU A 206 9.09 -18.05 5.96
C GLU A 206 8.07 -18.14 7.09
N LYS A 207 8.53 -17.96 8.34
CA LYS A 207 7.67 -17.98 9.53
C LYS A 207 6.59 -16.90 9.44
N MET A 208 6.98 -15.69 9.06
CA MET A 208 6.04 -14.57 8.96
C MET A 208 4.99 -14.79 7.86
N ILE A 209 5.37 -15.20 6.64
CA ILE A 209 4.38 -15.50 5.57
C ILE A 209 3.41 -16.62 6.01
N SER A 210 3.90 -17.58 6.79
CA SER A 210 3.08 -18.69 7.28
C SER A 210 2.09 -18.28 8.38
N GLU A 211 2.43 -17.30 9.22
CA GLU A 211 1.62 -16.89 10.39
C GLU A 211 0.76 -15.64 10.14
N VAL A 212 1.18 -14.76 9.22
CA VAL A 212 0.59 -13.43 9.04
C VAL A 212 -0.86 -13.47 8.55
N HIS A 213 -1.22 -14.47 7.74
CA HIS A 213 -2.59 -14.67 7.27
C HIS A 213 -3.57 -14.83 8.46
N GLU A 214 -3.24 -15.70 9.42
CA GLU A 214 -4.11 -15.90 10.58
C GLU A 214 -4.20 -14.65 11.45
N GLN A 215 -3.11 -13.89 11.55
CA GLN A 215 -3.09 -12.62 12.28
C GLN A 215 -3.96 -11.57 11.58
N ALA A 216 -3.90 -11.49 10.25
CA ALA A 216 -4.68 -10.56 9.44
C ALA A 216 -6.19 -10.82 9.60
N LEU A 217 -6.62 -12.09 9.52
CA LEU A 217 -8.02 -12.48 9.70
C LEU A 217 -8.62 -12.03 11.04
N ILE A 218 -7.80 -11.93 12.09
CA ILE A 218 -8.25 -11.55 13.43
C ILE A 218 -8.15 -10.03 13.66
N SER A 219 -7.12 -9.39 13.11
CA SER A 219 -6.75 -8.02 13.50
C SER A 219 -7.10 -6.94 12.47
N CYS A 220 -7.30 -7.29 11.19
CA CYS A 220 -7.49 -6.29 10.13
C CYS A 220 -8.71 -5.38 10.39
N ASP A 221 -9.88 -5.94 10.70
CA ASP A 221 -11.08 -5.13 10.97
C ASP A 221 -10.87 -4.20 12.17
N VAL A 222 -10.28 -4.69 13.26
CA VAL A 222 -10.02 -3.88 14.46
C VAL A 222 -9.13 -2.68 14.12
N ILE A 223 -8.05 -2.90 13.36
CA ILE A 223 -7.13 -1.83 12.95
C ILE A 223 -7.84 -0.79 12.09
N HIS A 224 -8.59 -1.24 11.08
CA HIS A 224 -9.31 -0.35 10.17
C HIS A 224 -10.46 0.39 10.87
N ARG A 225 -11.16 -0.26 11.79
CA ARG A 225 -12.20 0.37 12.61
C ARG A 225 -11.64 1.48 13.51
N GLU A 226 -10.47 1.27 14.13
CA GLU A 226 -9.80 2.33 14.90
C GLU A 226 -9.42 3.53 14.03
N ARG A 227 -8.95 3.29 12.79
CA ARG A 227 -8.66 4.35 11.82
C ARG A 227 -9.90 5.12 11.41
N ARG A 228 -11.00 4.42 11.10
CA ARG A 228 -12.29 5.04 10.79
C ARG A 228 -12.79 5.93 11.93
N ILE A 229 -12.64 5.49 13.19
CA ILE A 229 -12.99 6.29 14.37
C ILE A 229 -12.12 7.54 14.48
N LEU A 230 -10.80 7.43 14.28
CA LEU A 230 -9.88 8.57 14.29
C LEU A 230 -10.27 9.57 13.19
N LEU A 231 -10.41 9.11 11.95
CA LEU A 231 -10.74 9.96 10.81
C LEU A 231 -12.10 10.62 10.96
N LYS A 232 -13.10 9.92 11.49
CA LYS A 232 -14.41 10.50 11.83
C LYS A 232 -14.25 11.69 12.78
N GLN A 233 -13.43 11.55 13.82
CA GLN A 233 -13.19 12.61 14.80
C GLN A 233 -12.47 13.81 14.16
N GLU A 234 -11.40 13.57 13.42
CA GLU A 234 -10.59 14.65 12.85
C GLU A 234 -11.29 15.35 11.68
N ILE A 235 -11.94 14.61 10.77
CA ILE A 235 -12.75 15.21 9.68
C ILE A 235 -13.90 16.04 10.27
N GLY A 236 -14.60 15.53 11.29
CA GLY A 236 -15.65 16.29 11.96
C GLY A 236 -15.15 17.62 12.53
N ARG A 237 -13.96 17.62 13.15
CA ARG A 237 -13.30 18.85 13.64
C ARG A 237 -12.91 19.78 12.50
N MET A 238 -12.32 19.26 11.42
CA MET A 238 -11.93 20.06 10.24
C MET A 238 -13.14 20.75 9.62
N VAL A 239 -14.26 20.05 9.45
CA VAL A 239 -15.50 20.61 8.88
C VAL A 239 -15.97 21.80 9.71
N LEU A 240 -16.06 21.66 11.03
CA LEU A 240 -16.45 22.76 11.92
C LEU A 240 -15.45 23.92 11.83
N PHE A 241 -14.17 23.62 11.97
CA PHE A 241 -13.10 24.61 11.99
C PHE A 241 -13.03 25.47 10.71
N PHE A 242 -13.05 24.84 9.53
CA PHE A 242 -12.99 25.55 8.25
C PHE A 242 -14.33 26.18 7.85
N THR A 243 -15.44 25.76 8.45
CA THR A 243 -16.72 26.48 8.31
C THR A 243 -16.67 27.80 9.06
N ASP A 244 -16.12 27.79 10.29
CA ASP A 244 -16.00 28.98 11.14
C ASP A 244 -14.90 29.94 10.65
N GLN A 245 -13.77 29.41 10.18
CA GLN A 245 -12.62 30.19 9.68
C GLN A 245 -12.13 29.69 8.32
N PRO A 246 -12.83 30.05 7.21
CA PRO A 246 -12.47 29.60 5.86
C PRO A 246 -11.08 30.03 5.39
N SER A 247 -10.57 31.16 5.88
CA SER A 247 -9.23 31.69 5.52
C SER A 247 -8.09 30.76 5.93
N LEU A 248 -8.31 29.89 6.93
CA LEU A 248 -7.32 28.91 7.37
C LEU A 248 -7.32 27.64 6.52
N LEU A 249 -8.23 27.51 5.55
CA LEU A 249 -8.26 26.35 4.65
C LEU A 249 -7.01 26.33 3.73
N ALA A 250 -6.64 27.48 3.19
CA ALA A 250 -5.49 27.62 2.29
C ALA A 250 -4.16 27.12 2.90
N PRO A 251 -3.72 27.63 4.07
CA PRO A 251 -2.47 27.18 4.69
C PRO A 251 -2.52 25.71 5.15
N ASN A 252 -3.72 25.14 5.32
CA ASN A 252 -3.91 23.77 5.82
C ASN A 252 -4.42 22.80 4.75
N ILE A 253 -4.37 23.16 3.47
CA ILE A 253 -4.97 22.36 2.39
C ILE A 253 -4.36 20.96 2.26
N GLN A 254 -3.05 20.83 2.54
CA GLN A 254 -2.37 19.52 2.53
C GLN A 254 -2.93 18.60 3.61
N MET A 255 -3.24 19.12 4.80
CA MET A 255 -3.88 18.35 5.87
C MET A 255 -5.27 17.86 5.44
N VAL A 256 -6.06 18.71 4.78
CA VAL A 256 -7.38 18.35 4.26
C VAL A 256 -7.29 17.25 3.20
N PHE A 257 -6.37 17.38 2.24
CA PHE A 257 -6.16 16.34 1.22
C PHE A 257 -5.69 15.01 1.83
N SER A 258 -4.86 15.06 2.86
CA SER A 258 -4.40 13.86 3.57
C SER A 258 -5.55 13.16 4.29
N ALA A 259 -6.40 13.91 5.00
CA ALA A 259 -7.57 13.36 5.66
C ALA A 259 -8.57 12.75 4.66
N LEU A 260 -8.81 13.42 3.53
CA LEU A 260 -9.67 12.91 2.46
C LEU A 260 -9.12 11.61 1.84
N ALA A 261 -7.81 11.56 1.56
CA ALA A 261 -7.16 10.37 1.00
C ALA A 261 -7.22 9.17 1.96
N LEU A 262 -6.97 9.40 3.26
CA LEU A 262 -7.06 8.35 4.27
C LEU A 262 -8.51 7.88 4.47
N ALA A 263 -9.49 8.79 4.50
CA ALA A 263 -10.89 8.41 4.62
C ALA A 263 -11.39 7.64 3.39
N GLN A 264 -10.99 8.05 2.19
CA GLN A 264 -11.27 7.31 0.96
C GLN A 264 -10.71 5.88 1.05
N CYS A 265 -9.47 5.72 1.52
CA CYS A 265 -8.86 4.40 1.71
C CYS A 265 -9.70 3.50 2.61
N GLU A 266 -10.11 4.01 3.78
CA GLU A 266 -10.86 3.22 4.76
C GLU A 266 -12.27 2.85 4.26
N VAL A 267 -12.91 3.74 3.51
CA VAL A 267 -14.20 3.48 2.87
C VAL A 267 -14.06 2.39 1.79
N ILE A 268 -13.06 2.51 0.92
CA ILE A 268 -12.79 1.50 -0.12
C ILE A 268 -12.47 0.16 0.52
N TRP A 269 -11.56 0.14 1.50
CA TRP A 269 -11.18 -1.07 2.23
C TRP A 269 -12.41 -1.76 2.84
N TYR A 270 -13.30 -1.01 3.48
CA TYR A 270 -14.53 -1.54 4.06
C TYR A 270 -15.39 -2.26 3.03
N PHE A 271 -15.73 -1.59 1.92
CA PHE A 271 -16.59 -2.19 0.89
C PHE A 271 -15.93 -3.37 0.18
N GLN A 272 -14.60 -3.39 0.10
CA GLN A 272 -13.87 -4.51 -0.46
C GLN A 272 -13.87 -5.70 0.48
N HIS A 273 -13.73 -5.51 1.79
CA HIS A 273 -13.57 -6.61 2.76
C HIS A 273 -14.89 -7.14 3.34
N VAL A 274 -16.00 -6.40 3.20
CA VAL A 274 -17.33 -6.91 3.58
C VAL A 274 -17.69 -8.15 2.78
N GLY A 275 -17.93 -9.26 3.48
CA GLY A 275 -18.32 -10.53 2.86
C GLY A 275 -17.16 -11.32 2.26
N ILE A 276 -15.91 -10.87 2.41
CA ILE A 276 -14.74 -11.65 2.02
C ILE A 276 -14.54 -12.83 2.97
N ALA A 277 -14.22 -13.98 2.38
CA ALA A 277 -13.76 -15.15 3.09
C ALA A 277 -12.46 -15.66 2.46
N SER A 278 -11.50 -16.02 3.30
CA SER A 278 -10.17 -16.48 2.88
C SER A 278 -9.90 -17.90 3.37
N SER A 279 -9.16 -18.70 2.61
CA SER A 279 -8.80 -20.06 3.02
C SER A 279 -7.60 -20.05 3.97
N LYS A 280 -7.74 -20.68 5.15
CA LYS A 280 -6.56 -21.00 5.96
C LYS A 280 -5.75 -22.07 5.20
N SER A 281 -4.43 -21.90 5.08
CA SER A 281 -3.53 -22.67 4.18
C SER A 281 -3.44 -24.20 4.39
N LYS A 282 -4.33 -24.80 5.18
CA LYS A 282 -4.47 -26.25 5.39
C LYS A 282 -5.93 -26.72 5.51
N ALA A 283 -6.90 -25.83 5.35
CA ALA A 283 -8.32 -26.15 5.50
C ALA A 283 -9.11 -25.74 4.25
N VAL A 284 -9.88 -26.67 3.69
CA VAL A 284 -10.85 -26.43 2.61
C VAL A 284 -11.96 -25.43 3.03
N ARG A 285 -12.05 -25.12 4.33
CA ARG A 285 -13.07 -24.22 4.89
C ARG A 285 -12.62 -22.77 4.78
N LEU A 286 -13.35 -21.99 3.98
CA LEU A 286 -13.27 -20.54 3.95
C LEU A 286 -13.64 -19.95 5.32
N VAL A 287 -12.80 -19.06 5.83
CA VAL A 287 -13.05 -18.32 7.07
C VAL A 287 -13.46 -16.89 6.69
N PRO A 288 -14.70 -16.48 6.97
CA PRO A 288 -15.11 -15.11 6.76
C PRO A 288 -14.41 -14.18 7.76
N VAL A 289 -14.15 -12.96 7.34
CA VAL A 289 -13.70 -11.90 8.26
C VAL A 289 -14.87 -11.50 9.16
N ASP A 290 -14.63 -11.44 10.47
CA ASP A 290 -15.63 -10.98 11.45
C ASP A 290 -15.73 -9.46 11.40
N MET A 291 -16.58 -8.95 10.51
CA MET A 291 -16.82 -7.51 10.29
C MET A 291 -18.27 -7.14 10.58
N ASP A 292 -18.48 -5.94 11.14
CA ASP A 292 -19.81 -5.37 11.30
C ASP A 292 -20.32 -4.78 9.96
N PRO A 293 -21.33 -5.39 9.32
CA PRO A 293 -21.89 -4.88 8.06
C PRO A 293 -22.68 -3.59 8.23
N ASN A 294 -22.91 -3.12 9.47
CA ASN A 294 -23.64 -1.90 9.76
C ASN A 294 -22.77 -0.85 10.48
N ASP A 295 -21.47 -0.81 10.19
CA ASP A 295 -20.55 0.14 10.82
C ASP A 295 -21.04 1.60 10.59
N PRO A 296 -21.52 2.30 11.65
CA PRO A 296 -22.09 3.62 11.48
C PRO A 296 -21.03 4.66 11.09
N THR A 297 -19.74 4.38 11.29
CA THR A 297 -18.66 5.33 10.97
C THR A 297 -18.55 5.61 9.48
N ILE A 298 -18.94 4.67 8.61
CA ILE A 298 -18.88 4.83 7.15
C ILE A 298 -19.75 6.00 6.69
N GLY A 299 -21.00 6.08 7.17
CA GLY A 299 -21.90 7.19 6.83
C GLY A 299 -21.36 8.56 7.28
N PHE A 300 -20.77 8.62 8.48
CA PHE A 300 -20.15 9.85 8.99
C PHE A 300 -18.93 10.26 8.17
N LEU A 301 -18.10 9.30 7.73
CA LEU A 301 -16.95 9.59 6.89
C LEU A 301 -17.38 10.15 5.54
N LEU A 302 -18.38 9.54 4.90
CA LEU A 302 -18.91 10.02 3.61
C LEU A 302 -19.50 11.44 3.70
N ASP A 303 -20.33 11.72 4.71
CA ASP A 303 -20.87 13.08 4.93
C ASP A 303 -19.75 14.09 5.23
N GLY A 304 -18.79 13.72 6.07
CA GLY A 304 -17.65 14.58 6.39
C GLY A 304 -16.74 14.87 5.19
N MET A 305 -16.46 13.85 4.37
CA MET A 305 -15.70 14.00 3.12
C MET A 305 -16.42 14.94 2.15
N GLU A 306 -17.73 14.78 1.95
CA GLU A 306 -18.50 15.65 1.06
C GLU A 306 -18.50 17.11 1.53
N ARG A 307 -18.67 17.34 2.84
CA ARG A 307 -18.61 18.69 3.42
C ARG A 307 -17.24 19.34 3.24
N LEU A 308 -16.15 18.60 3.48
CA LEU A 308 -14.80 19.11 3.22
C LEU A 308 -14.58 19.43 1.75
N CYS A 309 -15.01 18.54 0.84
CA CYS A 309 -14.96 18.78 -0.60
C CYS A 309 -15.74 20.04 -0.99
N CYS A 310 -16.92 20.26 -0.42
CA CYS A 310 -17.71 21.46 -0.65
C CYS A 310 -17.01 22.73 -0.17
N LEU A 311 -16.40 22.72 1.03
CA LEU A 311 -15.61 23.85 1.54
C LEU A 311 -14.43 24.15 0.62
N VAL A 312 -13.70 23.12 0.21
CA VAL A 312 -12.58 23.22 -0.73
C VAL A 312 -13.05 23.82 -2.05
N ARG A 313 -14.10 23.30 -2.69
CA ARG A 313 -14.64 23.85 -3.94
C ARG A 313 -15.10 25.30 -3.81
N LYS A 314 -15.74 25.64 -2.68
CA LYS A 314 -16.27 26.98 -2.42
C LYS A 314 -15.17 28.03 -2.26
N TYR A 315 -14.09 27.70 -1.54
CA TYR A 315 -13.04 28.66 -1.21
C TYR A 315 -11.76 28.51 -2.06
N ILE A 316 -11.69 27.53 -2.97
CA ILE A 316 -10.54 27.32 -3.88
C ILE A 316 -10.28 28.53 -4.79
N ALA A 317 -11.32 29.26 -5.22
CA ALA A 317 -11.16 30.46 -6.05
C ALA A 317 -10.36 31.56 -5.34
N ASP A 318 -10.57 31.73 -4.03
CA ASP A 318 -9.81 32.65 -3.18
C ASP A 318 -8.43 32.07 -2.80
N THR A 319 -8.32 30.74 -2.77
CA THR A 319 -7.11 29.98 -2.37
C THR A 319 -6.05 29.89 -3.48
N LEU A 320 -6.46 29.75 -4.75
CA LEU A 320 -5.54 29.60 -5.89
C LEU A 320 -4.69 30.85 -6.12
N LEU A 321 -5.21 32.04 -5.81
CA LEU A 321 -4.44 33.29 -5.84
C LEU A 321 -3.30 33.30 -4.81
N ALA A 322 -3.46 32.63 -3.67
CA ALA A 322 -2.42 32.48 -2.66
C ALA A 322 -1.46 31.32 -2.96
N ALA A 323 -1.96 30.17 -3.44
CA ALA A 323 -1.15 28.99 -3.72
C ALA A 323 -0.25 29.13 -4.96
N PHE A 324 -0.66 29.90 -5.99
CA PHE A 324 0.18 30.18 -7.15
C PHE A 324 1.40 31.06 -6.84
N MET A 325 1.40 31.79 -5.73
CA MET A 325 2.55 32.60 -5.34
C MET A 325 3.68 31.78 -4.68
N ASP A 326 3.41 30.53 -4.27
CA ASP A 326 4.37 29.74 -3.45
C ASP A 326 4.82 28.40 -4.09
N ALA A 327 4.19 27.93 -5.17
CA ALA A 327 4.54 26.65 -5.80
C ALA A 327 5.40 26.79 -7.06
N ARG A 328 6.69 26.44 -6.96
CA ARG A 328 7.54 26.08 -8.14
C ARG A 328 7.09 24.71 -8.74
N PRO A 329 7.34 24.47 -10.04
CA PRO A 329 6.58 23.51 -10.83
C PRO A 329 7.19 22.10 -10.80
N HIS A 330 6.96 21.32 -9.75
CA HIS A 330 7.27 19.87 -9.78
C HIS A 330 6.27 19.05 -8.98
N VAL A 331 5.02 18.91 -9.46
CA VAL A 331 4.12 17.85 -8.94
C VAL A 331 3.24 17.30 -10.07
N ILE A 332 3.58 16.09 -10.51
CA ILE A 332 2.82 15.27 -11.49
C ILE A 332 1.53 14.69 -10.86
N GLY A 333 1.30 14.85 -9.55
CA GLY A 333 0.18 14.25 -8.83
C GLY A 333 -1.19 14.93 -8.95
N ILE A 334 -1.29 16.19 -9.40
CA ILE A 334 -2.58 16.91 -9.40
C ILE A 334 -3.53 16.46 -10.53
N LYS A 335 -3.02 15.78 -11.57
CA LYS A 335 -3.85 15.33 -12.70
C LYS A 335 -4.84 14.20 -12.36
N ARG A 336 -4.68 13.47 -11.25
CA ARG A 336 -5.65 12.42 -10.87
C ARG A 336 -6.89 12.93 -10.14
N LEU A 337 -6.83 14.07 -9.45
CA LEU A 337 -8.01 14.64 -8.80
C LEU A 337 -8.97 15.32 -9.80
N HIS A 338 -8.44 15.88 -10.89
CA HIS A 338 -9.24 16.57 -11.91
C HIS A 338 -10.02 15.61 -12.84
N ALA A 339 -9.81 14.30 -12.72
CA ALA A 339 -10.53 13.29 -13.49
C ALA A 339 -11.75 12.70 -12.75
N TYR A 340 -11.92 13.03 -11.46
CA TYR A 340 -12.99 12.49 -10.61
C TYR A 340 -13.72 13.54 -9.75
N LEU A 341 -13.37 14.83 -9.90
CA LEU A 341 -14.24 15.97 -9.59
C LEU A 341 -15.02 16.33 -10.86
#